data_AF-A0A5R9GIQ1-F1
#
_entry.id   AF-A0A5R9GIQ1-F1
#
_cell.length_a   1.000
_cell.length_b   1.000
_cell.length_c   1.000
_cell.angle_alpha   90.00
_cell.angle_beta   90.00
_cell.angle_gamma   90.00
#
_symmetry.space_group_name_H-M   'P 1'
#
loop_
_entity.id
_entity.type
_entity.pdbx_description
1 polymer ?
#
loop_
_entity_poly.entity_id
_entity_poly.type
_entity_poly.pdbx_seq_one_letter_code
_entity_poly.pdbx_strand_id
1 'polypeptide(L)'
;MSALLPVFMTANLIVRFGLELCALAIYAYWGVRTGSAGWAKTALGLGAPLAAAVLWGTFGSPNAAYPVSPAVHLLLELVVFGLPAALLFAVGKPGWGWIYGAIVVANRALMAFWEQ
;
A
#
# COMPACT_ATOMS: atom_id res chain seq x y z
N MET A 1 -29.10 -0.90 15.01
CA MET A 1 -27.72 -1.32 14.67
C MET A 1 -27.43 -1.36 13.16
N SER A 2 -28.41 -1.06 12.28
CA SER A 2 -28.30 -1.13 10.81
C SER A 2 -27.65 0.09 10.13
N ALA A 3 -27.68 1.28 10.75
CA ALA A 3 -27.16 2.51 10.13
C ALA A 3 -25.67 2.76 10.35
N LEU A 4 -25.06 2.17 11.39
CA LEU A 4 -23.64 2.42 11.74
C LEU A 4 -22.66 1.54 10.97
N LEU A 5 -23.06 0.33 10.59
CA LEU A 5 -22.19 -0.60 9.87
C LEU A 5 -21.69 -0.04 8.52
N PRO A 6 -22.55 0.56 7.66
CA PRO A 6 -22.09 1.18 6.42
C PRO A 6 -21.11 2.34 6.63
N VAL A 7 -21.24 3.08 7.75
CA VAL A 7 -20.33 4.17 8.10
C VAL A 7 -18.94 3.63 8.40
N PHE A 8 -18.83 2.55 9.19
CA PHE A 8 -17.55 1.92 9.48
C PHE A 8 -16.90 1.30 8.24
N MET A 9 -17.68 0.65 7.38
CA MET A 9 -17.22 0.12 6.10
C MET A 9 -16.66 1.24 5.20
N THR A 10 -17.37 2.35 5.08
CA THR A 10 -16.90 3.53 4.31
C THR A 10 -15.64 4.12 4.91
N ALA A 11 -15.56 4.24 6.24
CA ALA A 11 -14.35 4.72 6.91
C ALA A 11 -13.15 3.81 6.63
N ASN A 12 -13.34 2.48 6.63
CA ASN A 12 -12.27 1.53 6.31
C ASN A 12 -11.76 1.67 4.87
N LEU A 13 -12.65 1.97 3.91
CA LEU A 13 -12.26 2.27 2.53
C LEU A 13 -11.48 3.59 2.41
N ILE A 14 -11.87 4.62 3.17
CA ILE A 14 -11.12 5.88 3.23
C ILE A 14 -9.71 5.63 3.80
N VAL A 15 -9.60 4.82 4.86
CA VAL A 15 -8.31 4.40 5.42
C VAL A 15 -7.50 3.63 4.36
N ARG A 16 -8.13 2.71 3.61
CA ARG A 16 -7.47 1.96 2.54
C ARG A 16 -6.87 2.89 1.49
N PHE A 17 -7.64 3.88 1.03
CA PHE A 17 -7.15 4.86 0.07
C PHE A 17 -6.02 5.71 0.64
N GLY A 18 -6.13 6.15 1.90
CA GLY A 18 -5.05 6.84 2.60
C GLY A 18 -3.76 6.01 2.67
N LEU A 19 -3.89 4.70 2.97
CA LEU A 19 -2.77 3.76 2.97
C LEU A 19 -2.11 3.60 1.60
N GLU A 20 -2.88 3.69 0.51
CA GLU A 20 -2.36 3.65 -0.86
C GLU A 20 -1.50 4.89 -1.15
N LEU A 21 -1.98 6.07 -0.80
CA LEU A 21 -1.21 7.32 -0.93
C LEU A 21 0.07 7.29 -0.06
N CYS A 22 -0.03 6.79 1.17
CA CYS A 22 1.12 6.60 2.04
C CYS A 22 2.12 5.59 1.46
N ALA A 23 1.65 4.47 0.89
CA ALA A 23 2.51 3.48 0.25
C ALA A 23 3.35 4.12 -0.86
N LEU A 24 2.70 4.87 -1.76
CA LEU A 24 3.38 5.56 -2.86
C LEU A 24 4.42 6.57 -2.35
N ALA A 25 4.07 7.35 -1.32
CA ALA A 25 5.01 8.28 -0.70
C ALA A 25 6.22 7.57 -0.06
N ILE A 26 5.99 6.42 0.58
CA ILE A 26 7.05 5.60 1.18
C ILE A 26 7.96 5.00 0.11
N TYR A 27 7.41 4.48 -0.99
CA TYR A 27 8.20 4.00 -2.13
C TYR A 27 9.07 5.10 -2.72
N ALA A 28 8.51 6.29 -2.91
CA ALA A 28 9.25 7.46 -3.40
C ALA A 28 10.38 7.83 -2.44
N TYR A 29 10.07 7.92 -1.15
CA TYR A 29 11.03 8.26 -0.10
C TYR A 29 12.17 7.24 -0.03
N TRP A 30 11.84 5.95 -0.06
CA TRP A 30 12.81 4.87 -0.09
C TRP A 30 13.72 4.97 -1.32
N GLY A 31 13.15 5.19 -2.51
CA GLY A 31 13.93 5.30 -3.74
C GLY A 31 14.94 6.45 -3.71
N VAL A 32 14.55 7.61 -3.19
CA VAL A 32 15.44 8.77 -3.02
C VAL A 32 16.53 8.52 -1.97
N ARG A 33 16.21 7.79 -0.89
CA ARG A 33 17.16 7.50 0.19
C ARG A 33 18.17 6.40 -0.16
N THR A 34 17.79 5.45 -1.01
CA THR A 34 18.64 4.32 -1.42
C THR A 34 19.53 4.66 -2.62
N GLY A 35 19.12 5.57 -3.51
CA GLY A 35 19.93 5.96 -4.67
C GLY A 35 21.27 6.59 -4.28
N SER A 36 22.38 6.09 -4.83
CA SER A 36 23.74 6.59 -4.55
C SER A 36 24.09 7.86 -5.33
N ALA A 37 23.65 7.95 -6.60
CA ALA A 37 23.87 9.08 -7.50
C ALA A 37 22.55 9.85 -7.78
N GLY A 38 22.65 11.11 -8.21
CA GLY A 38 21.49 11.97 -8.47
C GLY A 38 20.47 11.35 -9.42
N TRP A 39 20.92 10.75 -10.53
CA TRP A 39 20.05 10.06 -11.49
C TRP A 39 19.38 8.82 -10.88
N ALA A 40 20.09 8.03 -10.07
CA ALA A 40 19.57 6.82 -9.45
C ALA A 40 18.49 7.15 -8.41
N LYS A 41 18.67 8.25 -7.66
CA LYS A 41 17.65 8.76 -6.72
C LYS A 41 16.36 9.15 -7.43
N THR A 42 16.47 9.88 -8.55
CA THR A 42 15.30 10.28 -9.34
C THR A 42 14.62 9.07 -9.98
N ALA A 43 15.40 8.16 -10.57
CA ALA A 43 14.88 6.96 -11.21
C ALA A 43 14.15 6.05 -10.22
N LEU A 44 14.73 5.77 -9.04
CA LEU A 44 14.08 4.95 -8.03
C LEU A 44 12.92 5.69 -7.34
N GLY A 45 13.11 6.97 -7.01
CA GLY A 45 12.12 7.79 -6.32
C GLY A 45 10.84 8.03 -7.12
N LEU A 46 10.92 8.00 -8.46
CA LEU A 46 9.75 8.06 -9.33
C LEU A 46 9.33 6.68 -9.85
N GLY A 47 10.29 5.84 -10.23
CA GLY A 47 10.02 4.53 -10.82
C GLY A 47 9.36 3.57 -9.84
N ALA A 48 9.78 3.55 -8.57
CA ALA A 48 9.20 2.66 -7.57
C ALA A 48 7.71 2.96 -7.29
N PRO A 49 7.29 4.20 -6.96
CA PRO A 49 5.87 4.49 -6.77
C PRO A 49 5.06 4.33 -8.05
N LEU A 50 5.60 4.71 -9.22
CA LEU A 50 4.89 4.51 -10.49
C LEU A 50 4.66 3.02 -10.79
N ALA A 51 5.66 2.17 -10.57
CA ALA A 51 5.52 0.73 -10.73
C ALA A 51 4.46 0.17 -9.78
N ALA A 52 4.48 0.58 -8.50
CA ALA A 52 3.47 0.16 -7.53
C ALA A 52 2.06 0.60 -7.94
N ALA A 53 1.89 1.85 -8.37
CA ALA A 53 0.61 2.38 -8.83
C ALA A 53 0.08 1.65 -10.08
N VAL A 54 0.95 1.37 -11.05
CA VAL A 54 0.57 0.62 -12.25
C VAL A 54 0.19 -0.81 -11.89
N LEU A 55 0.99 -1.52 -11.09
CA LEU A 55 0.69 -2.88 -10.67
C LEU A 55 -0.64 -2.96 -9.92
N TRP A 56 -0.86 -2.04 -8.99
CA TRP A 56 -2.12 -1.98 -8.24
C TRP A 56 -3.30 -1.65 -9.16
N GLY A 57 -3.21 -0.59 -9.95
CA GLY A 57 -4.29 -0.14 -10.83
C GLY A 57 -4.69 -1.20 -11.86
N THR A 58 -3.71 -1.92 -12.42
CA THR A 58 -3.95 -2.90 -13.49
C THR A 58 -4.47 -4.25 -12.99
N PHE A 59 -3.98 -4.73 -11.84
CA PHE A 59 -4.25 -6.09 -11.36
C PHE A 59 -4.94 -6.18 -10.00
N GLY A 60 -4.71 -5.20 -9.13
CA GLY A 60 -5.14 -5.23 -7.72
C GLY A 60 -6.36 -4.38 -7.38
N SER A 61 -6.66 -3.36 -8.19
CA SER A 61 -7.74 -2.42 -7.91
C SER A 61 -9.14 -3.05 -8.08
N PRO A 62 -10.19 -2.52 -7.44
CA PRO A 62 -11.56 -2.99 -7.63
C PRO A 62 -12.02 -2.94 -9.10
N ASN A 63 -11.46 -2.00 -9.86
CA ASN A 63 -11.70 -1.82 -11.29
C ASN A 63 -10.49 -2.28 -12.13
N ALA A 64 -9.74 -3.28 -11.65
CA ALA A 64 -8.57 -3.79 -12.33
C ALA A 64 -8.92 -4.24 -13.75
N ALA A 65 -8.12 -3.80 -14.72
CA ALA A 65 -8.27 -4.19 -16.11
C ALA A 65 -8.11 -5.72 -16.30
N TYR A 66 -7.26 -6.33 -15.47
CA TYR A 66 -6.97 -7.75 -15.49
C TYR A 66 -7.14 -8.34 -14.08
N PRO A 67 -8.35 -8.79 -13.72
CA PRO A 67 -8.58 -9.47 -12.45
C PRO A 67 -7.68 -10.70 -12.33
N VAL A 68 -7.09 -10.90 -11.16
CA VAL A 68 -6.17 -12.01 -10.87
C VAL A 68 -6.78 -12.97 -9.86
N SER A 69 -6.20 -14.17 -9.73
CA SER A 69 -6.63 -15.13 -8.72
C SER A 69 -6.43 -14.58 -7.29
N PRO A 70 -7.20 -15.05 -6.29
CA PRO A 70 -7.10 -14.54 -4.91
C PRO A 70 -5.68 -14.63 -4.32
N ALA A 71 -4.93 -15.67 -4.65
CA ALA A 71 -3.55 -15.83 -4.20
C ALA A 71 -2.62 -14.76 -4.79
N VAL A 72 -2.78 -14.43 -6.07
CA VAL A 72 -2.00 -13.37 -6.73
C VAL A 72 -2.44 -12.00 -6.22
N HIS A 73 -3.73 -11.80 -5.96
CA HIS A 73 -4.23 -10.57 -5.38
C HIS A 73 -3.62 -10.30 -3.99
N LEU A 74 -3.54 -11.32 -3.14
CA LEU A 74 -2.86 -11.22 -1.85
C LEU A 74 -1.37 -10.88 -1.99
N LEU A 75 -0.67 -11.47 -2.97
CA LEU A 75 0.73 -11.13 -3.25
C LEU A 75 0.86 -9.66 -3.70
N LEU A 76 -0.05 -9.17 -4.53
CA LEU A 76 -0.08 -7.76 -4.94
C LEU A 76 -0.32 -6.84 -3.74
N GLU A 77 -1.24 -7.20 -2.83
CA GLU A 77 -1.46 -6.44 -1.60
C GLU A 77 -0.20 -6.41 -0.71
N LEU A 78 0.48 -7.55 -0.56
CA LEU A 78 1.72 -7.62 0.20
C LEU A 78 2.83 -6.77 -0.43
N VAL A 79 2.91 -6.72 -1.76
CA VAL A 79 3.84 -5.83 -2.45
C VAL A 79 3.41 -4.38 -2.23
N VAL A 80 2.21 -3.99 -2.64
CA VAL A 80 1.79 -2.58 -2.70
C VAL A 80 1.61 -1.96 -1.31
N PHE A 81 1.04 -2.69 -0.35
CA PHE A 81 0.75 -2.19 1.00
C PHE A 81 1.64 -2.80 2.08
N GLY A 82 2.10 -4.04 1.94
CA GLY A 82 2.96 -4.68 2.93
C GLY A 82 4.43 -4.22 2.87
N LEU A 83 5.02 -4.21 1.67
CA LEU A 83 6.43 -3.89 1.45
C LEU A 83 6.81 -2.48 1.95
N PRO A 84 5.98 -1.41 1.80
CA PRO A 84 6.31 -0.09 2.34
C PRO A 84 6.67 -0.10 3.84
N ALA A 85 6.05 -0.96 4.65
CA ALA A 85 6.44 -1.13 6.05
C ALA A 85 7.92 -1.55 6.15
N ALA A 86 8.32 -2.58 5.42
CA ALA A 86 9.72 -3.06 5.36
C ALA A 86 10.68 -2.00 4.80
N LEU A 87 10.24 -1.22 3.80
CA LEU A 87 11.05 -0.12 3.26
C LEU A 87 11.33 0.95 4.31
N LEU A 88 10.37 1.26 5.19
CA LEU A 88 10.57 2.17 6.31
C LEU A 88 11.61 1.64 7.31
N PHE A 89 11.63 0.33 7.59
CA PHE A 89 12.71 -0.27 8.38
C PHE A 89 14.06 -0.12 7.68
N ALA A 90 14.12 -0.39 6.38
CA ALA A 90 15.36 -0.31 5.59
C ALA A 90 15.98 1.11 5.56
N VAL A 91 15.16 2.16 5.66
CA VAL A 91 15.63 3.56 5.72
C VAL A 91 15.76 4.10 7.15
N GLY A 92 15.73 3.24 8.16
CA GLY A 92 15.97 3.61 9.56
C GLY A 92 14.79 4.34 10.23
N LYS A 93 13.55 4.08 9.78
CA LYS A 93 12.30 4.64 10.34
C LYS A 93 11.40 3.53 10.94
N PRO A 94 11.90 2.70 11.88
CA PRO A 94 11.16 1.54 12.38
C PRO A 94 9.85 1.90 13.09
N GLY A 95 9.78 3.01 13.83
CA GLY A 95 8.55 3.46 14.47
C GLY A 95 7.42 3.72 13.47
N TRP A 96 7.73 4.39 12.36
CA TRP A 96 6.77 4.59 11.26
C TRP A 96 6.44 3.29 10.55
N GLY A 97 7.42 2.40 10.39
CA GLY A 97 7.21 1.06 9.82
C GLY A 97 6.19 0.24 10.62
N TRP A 98 6.31 0.22 11.95
CA TRP A 98 5.35 -0.45 12.83
C TRP A 98 3.96 0.18 12.78
N ILE A 99 3.86 1.50 12.87
CA ILE A 99 2.58 2.21 12.81
C ILE A 99 1.87 1.92 11.48
N TYR A 100 2.55 2.14 10.37
CA TYR A 100 1.98 1.91 9.04
C TYR A 100 1.58 0.44 8.85
N GLY A 101 2.48 -0.50 9.17
CA GLY A 101 2.20 -1.94 9.05
C GLY A 101 1.03 -2.41 9.90
N ALA A 102 0.91 -1.91 11.14
CA ALA A 102 -0.22 -2.23 12.01
C ALA A 102 -1.56 -1.75 11.42
N ILE A 103 -1.58 -0.54 10.85
CA ILE A 103 -2.78 0.00 10.19
C ILE A 103 -3.13 -0.82 8.94
N VAL A 104 -2.14 -1.23 8.13
CA VAL A 104 -2.35 -2.11 6.97
C VAL A 104 -2.97 -3.44 7.39
N VAL A 105 -2.43 -4.10 8.42
CA VAL A 105 -2.96 -5.38 8.93
C VAL A 105 -4.38 -5.22 9.45
N ALA A 106 -4.64 -4.18 10.25
CA ALA A 106 -5.98 -3.90 10.78
C ALA A 106 -6.98 -3.64 9.66
N ASN A 107 -6.63 -2.78 8.69
CA ASN A 107 -7.46 -2.51 7.52
C ASN A 107 -7.76 -3.79 6.74
N ARG A 108 -6.75 -4.61 6.44
CA ARG A 108 -6.93 -5.85 5.67
C ARG A 108 -7.79 -6.88 6.39
N ALA A 109 -7.66 -6.99 7.71
CA ALA A 109 -8.50 -7.85 8.53
C ALA A 109 -9.96 -7.39 8.51
N LEU A 110 -10.20 -6.08 8.61
CA LEU A 110 -11.56 -5.52 8.48
C LEU A 110 -12.14 -5.73 7.08
N MET A 111 -11.34 -5.56 6.02
CA MET A 111 -11.76 -5.85 4.65
C MET A 111 -12.17 -7.33 4.51
N ALA A 112 -11.38 -8.26 5.07
CA ALA A 112 -11.71 -9.69 5.05
C ALA A 112 -12.99 -10.01 5.83
N PHE A 113 -13.16 -9.40 7.00
CA PHE A 113 -14.29 -9.67 7.89
C PHE A 113 -15.62 -9.14 7.33
N TRP A 114 -15.57 -8.01 6.62
CA TRP A 114 -16.73 -7.37 6.01
C TRP A 114 -16.91 -7.68 4.52
N GLU A 115 -16.08 -8.55 3.95
CA GLU A 115 -16.06 -8.89 2.52
C GLU A 115 -16.02 -7.65 1.60
N GLN A 116 -15.21 -6.67 1.99
CA GLN A 116 -14.92 -5.45 1.21
C GLN A 116 -13.75 -5.68 0.25
#